data_AF-A0A8X7C2C1-F1
#
_entry.id   AF-A0A8X7C2C1-F1
#
_cell.length_a   1.000
_cell.length_b   1.000
_cell.length_c   1.000
_cell.angle_alpha   90.00
_cell.angle_beta   90.00
_cell.angle_gamma   90.00
#
_symmetry.space_group_name_H-M   'P 1'
#
loop_
_entity.id
_entity.type
_entity.pdbx_description
1 polymer ?
#
loop_
_entity_poly.entity_id
_entity_poly.type
_entity_poly.pdbx_seq_one_letter_code
_entity_poly.pdbx_strand_id
1 'polypeptide(L)'
;MEFWYTLSQYVVKQVVLPTSKREEVMRVAHKIPLAGHLGESKTKERIKYSFFWPKLKQDVRSFCQSCQLRRGLTYRDRIPITPIVRLENPFEVWSVDCIGPLEPSSRRERS
;
A
#
# COMPACT_ATOMS: atom_id res chain seq x y z
N MET A 1 25.49 27.22 0.44
CA MET A 1 24.96 25.87 0.73
C MET A 1 23.78 25.62 -0.20
N GLU A 2 24.03 24.98 -1.35
CA GLU A 2 23.02 24.79 -2.39
C GLU A 2 22.47 23.36 -2.33
N PHE A 3 21.18 23.23 -2.02
CA PHE A 3 20.48 21.94 -2.02
C PHE A 3 19.80 21.73 -3.36
N TRP A 4 20.53 21.21 -4.35
CA TRP A 4 19.95 20.76 -5.61
C TRP A 4 19.25 19.41 -5.41
N TYR A 5 17.96 19.34 -5.73
CA TYR A 5 17.26 18.06 -5.93
C TYR A 5 16.79 18.00 -7.38
N THR A 6 17.49 17.19 -8.18
CA THR A 6 17.19 16.96 -9.59
C THR A 6 16.00 16.01 -9.74
N LEU A 7 14.82 16.56 -10.03
CA LEU A 7 13.73 15.77 -10.60
C LEU A 7 13.85 15.93 -12.12
N SER A 8 14.54 15.01 -12.79
CA SER A 8 14.64 14.98 -14.26
C SER A 8 15.18 16.27 -14.88
N GLN A 9 16.51 16.44 -14.94
CA GLN A 9 17.28 17.43 -15.76
C GLN A 9 16.79 18.88 -15.97
N TYR A 10 15.76 19.35 -15.27
CA TYR A 10 15.12 20.65 -15.45
C TYR A 10 15.05 21.40 -14.12
N VAL A 11 15.33 22.71 -14.16
CA VAL A 11 15.18 23.61 -13.02
C VAL A 11 13.70 23.96 -12.89
N VAL A 12 13.09 23.56 -11.77
CA VAL A 12 11.68 23.85 -11.49
C VAL A 12 11.59 25.04 -10.53
N LYS A 13 10.78 26.05 -10.86
CA LYS A 13 10.47 27.14 -9.94
C LYS A 13 9.48 26.64 -8.88
N GLN A 14 9.86 26.75 -7.61
CA GLN A 14 9.04 26.31 -6.48
C GLN A 14 8.51 27.50 -5.69
N VAL A 15 7.25 27.44 -5.27
CA VAL A 15 6.65 28.42 -4.36
C VAL A 15 6.97 28.03 -2.92
N VAL A 16 7.48 28.99 -2.14
CA VAL A 16 7.73 28.79 -0.70
C VAL A 16 6.40 28.80 0.03
N LEU A 17 6.07 27.70 0.69
CA LEU A 17 4.75 27.52 1.29
C LEU A 17 4.71 27.95 2.77
N PRO A 18 3.79 28.84 3.17
CA PRO A 18 3.61 29.21 4.57
C PRO A 18 3.09 28.02 5.40
N THR A 19 3.40 28.02 6.70
CA THR A 19 3.07 26.90 7.61
C THR A 19 1.58 26.55 7.59
N SER A 20 0.70 27.55 7.50
CA SER A 20 -0.77 27.37 7.48
C SER A 20 -1.30 26.59 6.28
N LYS A 21 -0.52 26.43 5.20
CA LYS A 21 -0.93 25.74 3.96
C LYS A 21 -0.28 24.38 3.76
N ARG A 22 0.72 24.01 4.57
CA ARG A 22 1.48 22.76 4.41
C ARG A 22 0.62 21.53 4.56
N GLU A 23 -0.26 21.50 5.56
CA GLU A 23 -1.14 20.35 5.80
C GLU A 23 -2.11 20.14 4.64
N GLU A 24 -2.71 21.22 4.13
CA GLU A 24 -3.62 21.18 2.99
C GLU A 24 -2.93 20.57 1.75
N VAL A 25 -1.73 21.03 1.43
CA VAL A 25 -0.92 20.50 0.33
C VAL A 25 -0.53 19.05 0.54
N MET A 26 -0.06 18.67 1.75
CA MET A 26 0.29 17.27 2.05
C MET A 26 -0.92 16.34 1.90
N ARG A 27 -2.10 16.75 2.37
CA ARG A 27 -3.35 16.00 2.22
C ARG A 27 -3.72 15.78 0.76
N VAL A 28 -3.65 16.83 -0.07
CA VAL A 28 -3.97 16.72 -1.52
C VAL A 28 -2.96 15.83 -2.25
N ALA A 29 -1.67 16.01 -1.99
CA ALA A 29 -0.61 15.23 -2.63
C ALA A 29 -0.63 13.73 -2.23
N HIS A 30 -1.15 13.43 -1.04
CA HIS A 30 -1.27 12.07 -0.50
C HIS A 30 -2.53 11.31 -0.96
N LYS A 31 -3.66 12.00 -1.18
CA LYS A 31 -4.99 11.40 -1.42
C LYS A 31 -5.20 10.66 -2.75
N ILE A 32 -4.20 10.60 -3.63
CA ILE A 32 -4.36 9.96 -4.95
C ILE A 32 -4.38 8.42 -4.75
N PRO A 33 -5.45 7.70 -5.18
CA PRO A 33 -5.68 6.27 -4.88
C PRO A 33 -4.54 5.32 -5.25
N LEU A 34 -3.70 5.71 -6.21
CA LEU A 34 -2.55 4.93 -6.70
C LEU A 34 -1.33 4.93 -5.75
N ALA A 35 -1.41 5.57 -4.58
CA ALA A 35 -0.23 5.89 -3.77
C ALA A 35 0.35 4.72 -2.95
N GLY A 36 -0.38 3.60 -2.72
CA GLY A 36 0.16 2.32 -2.20
C GLY A 36 1.28 2.39 -1.13
N HIS A 37 2.19 1.42 -1.13
CA HIS A 37 3.43 1.43 -0.31
C HIS A 37 4.42 2.55 -0.72
N LEU A 38 4.18 3.25 -1.83
CA LEU A 38 5.01 4.33 -2.37
C LEU A 38 4.60 5.72 -1.84
N GLY A 39 3.67 5.76 -0.88
CA GLY A 39 2.99 6.98 -0.42
C GLY A 39 3.94 8.12 -0.05
N GLU A 40 4.97 7.88 0.77
CA GLU A 40 5.91 8.94 1.18
C GLU A 40 6.72 9.48 -0.01
N SER A 41 7.35 8.58 -0.78
CA SER A 41 8.24 8.96 -1.88
C SER A 41 7.48 9.73 -2.95
N LYS A 42 6.30 9.23 -3.35
CA LYS A 42 5.45 9.85 -4.37
C LYS A 42 4.80 11.14 -3.87
N THR A 43 4.40 11.23 -2.60
CA THR A 43 3.88 12.48 -2.01
C THR A 43 4.96 13.57 -2.05
N LYS A 44 6.18 13.25 -1.61
CA LYS A 44 7.31 14.18 -1.64
C LYS A 44 7.64 14.63 -3.07
N GLU A 45 7.70 13.70 -4.01
CA GLU A 45 7.97 13.98 -5.42
C GLU A 45 6.94 14.95 -6.01
N ARG A 46 5.65 14.69 -5.79
CA ARG A 46 4.55 15.58 -6.23
C ARG A 46 4.68 17.00 -5.68
N ILE A 47 4.92 17.13 -4.39
CA ILE A 47 5.06 18.44 -3.75
C ILE A 47 6.24 19.20 -4.35
N LYS A 48 7.35 18.51 -4.63
CA LYS A 48 8.56 19.14 -5.20
C LYS A 48 8.39 19.67 -6.63
N TYR A 49 7.35 19.31 -7.37
CA TYR A 49 7.08 19.95 -8.66
C TYR A 49 6.56 21.38 -8.56
N SER A 50 6.08 21.82 -7.38
CA SER A 50 5.46 23.14 -7.26
C SER A 50 5.81 23.89 -5.98
N PHE A 51 6.19 23.18 -4.91
CA PHE A 51 6.33 23.76 -3.58
C PHE A 51 7.63 23.38 -2.89
N PHE A 52 8.07 24.29 -2.03
CA PHE A 52 9.23 24.12 -1.14
C PHE A 52 8.94 24.66 0.25
N TRP A 53 9.49 24.00 1.27
CA TRP A 53 9.69 24.58 2.59
C TRP A 53 10.81 23.85 3.34
N PRO A 54 11.44 24.48 4.35
CA PRO A 54 12.40 23.81 5.21
C PRO A 54 11.78 22.59 5.89
N LYS A 55 12.50 21.46 5.92
CA LYS A 55 12.05 20.19 6.52
C LYS A 55 10.92 19.46 5.79
N LEU A 56 10.60 19.81 4.53
CA LEU A 56 9.60 19.10 3.71
C LEU A 56 9.70 17.57 3.76
N LYS A 57 10.92 17.02 3.68
CA LYS A 57 11.14 15.56 3.77
C LYS A 57 10.65 15.00 5.12
N GLN A 58 10.93 15.69 6.22
CA GLN A 58 10.56 15.24 7.56
C GLN A 58 9.05 15.36 7.77
N ASP A 59 8.45 16.48 7.34
CA ASP A 59 7.01 16.71 7.45
C ASP A 59 6.21 15.67 6.66
N VAL A 60 6.62 15.37 5.41
CA VAL A 60 5.97 14.34 4.58
C VAL A 60 6.07 12.95 5.20
N ARG A 61 7.23 12.61 5.78
CA ARG A 61 7.42 11.33 6.48
C ARG A 61 6.49 11.21 7.69
N SER A 62 6.46 12.21 8.56
CA SER A 62 5.59 12.24 9.74
C SER A 62 4.10 12.18 9.36
N PHE A 63 3.71 12.90 8.31
CA PHE A 63 2.34 12.87 7.78
C PHE A 63 1.95 11.47 7.25
N CYS A 64 2.82 10.84 6.45
CA CYS A 64 2.53 9.51 5.90
C CYS A 64 2.51 8.42 6.98
N GLN A 65 3.39 8.50 7.98
CA GLN A 65 3.41 7.57 9.11
C GLN A 65 2.13 7.64 9.94
N SER A 66 1.62 8.85 10.22
CA SER A 66 0.36 9.00 10.96
C SER A 66 -0.83 8.44 10.18
N CYS A 67 -0.84 8.54 8.85
CA CYS A 67 -1.85 7.92 8.01
C CYS A 67 -1.75 6.38 7.99
N GLN A 68 -0.54 5.84 7.93
CA GLN A 68 -0.30 4.38 7.96
C GLN A 68 -0.81 3.77 9.28
N LEU A 69 -0.58 4.44 10.41
CA LEU A 69 -1.09 4.01 11.72
C LEU A 69 -2.62 4.01 11.81
N ARG A 70 -3.29 4.86 11.03
CA ARG A 70 -4.76 4.90 10.92
C ARG A 70 -5.33 3.89 9.94
N ARG A 71 -4.48 3.27 9.10
CA ARG A 71 -4.91 2.18 8.20
C ARG A 71 -5.13 0.93 9.05
N GLY A 72 -6.26 0.26 8.86
CA GLY A 72 -6.55 -0.98 9.59
C GLY A 72 -5.40 -1.98 9.50
N LEU A 73 -5.08 -2.63 10.62
CA LEU A 73 -4.09 -3.68 10.68
C LEU A 73 -4.44 -4.75 9.64
N THR A 74 -3.67 -4.86 8.55
CA THR A 74 -3.71 -6.05 7.72
C THR A 74 -2.94 -7.13 8.45
N TYR A 75 -3.65 -7.98 9.19
CA TYR A 75 -3.08 -9.23 9.68
C TYR A 75 -2.72 -10.06 8.46
N ARG A 76 -1.43 -10.17 8.18
CA ARG A 76 -0.92 -11.20 7.29
C ARG A 76 -0.62 -12.35 8.20
N ASP A 77 -1.46 -13.38 8.15
CA ASP A 77 -1.16 -14.64 8.81
C ASP A 77 0.16 -15.15 8.22
N ARG A 78 1.25 -14.95 8.96
CA ARG A 78 2.61 -15.36 8.54
C ARG A 78 2.98 -16.71 9.15
N ILE A 79 1.98 -17.54 9.43
CA ILE A 79 2.23 -18.91 9.87
C ILE A 79 2.89 -19.63 8.69
N PRO A 80 4.13 -20.15 8.86
CA PRO A 80 4.76 -20.95 7.83
C PRO A 80 3.87 -22.15 7.52
N ILE A 81 3.66 -22.43 6.23
CA ILE A 81 2.96 -23.65 5.80
C ILE A 81 3.80 -24.83 6.30
N THR A 82 3.25 -25.62 7.21
CA THR A 82 3.87 -26.86 7.67
C THR A 82 3.55 -27.99 6.68
N PRO A 83 4.53 -28.86 6.38
CA PRO A 83 4.28 -30.00 5.52
C PRO A 83 3.30 -30.96 6.20
N ILE A 84 2.33 -31.46 5.43
CA ILE A 84 1.43 -32.53 5.86
C ILE A 84 2.26 -33.82 5.97
N VAL A 85 2.19 -34.49 7.12
CA VAL A 85 2.88 -35.76 7.36
C VAL A 85 2.31 -36.83 6.44
N ARG A 86 3.18 -37.60 5.77
CA ARG A 86 2.75 -38.78 5.03
C ARG A 86 2.42 -39.89 6.01
N LEU A 87 1.20 -40.38 5.93
CA LEU A 87 0.70 -41.50 6.71
C LEU A 87 1.25 -42.81 6.14
N GLU A 88 1.49 -43.79 7.01
CA GLU A 88 2.12 -45.06 6.62
C GLU A 88 1.12 -46.02 5.98
N ASN A 89 -0.13 -46.02 6.45
CA ASN A 89 -1.17 -46.92 5.95
C ASN A 89 -2.27 -46.18 5.18
N PRO A 90 -2.92 -46.85 4.20
CA PRO A 90 -4.11 -46.32 3.56
C PRO A 90 -5.25 -46.05 4.56
N PHE A 91 -6.07 -45.04 4.27
CA PHE A 91 -7.31 -44.71 5.00
C PHE A 91 -7.16 -44.18 6.44
N GLU A 92 -5.96 -43.79 6.87
CA GLU A 92 -5.73 -43.24 8.22
C GLU A 92 -6.36 -41.85 8.45
N VAL A 93 -6.40 -40.98 7.44
CA VAL A 93 -7.01 -39.62 7.53
C VAL A 93 -7.80 -39.30 6.28
N TRP A 94 -8.99 -38.73 6.47
CA TRP A 94 -9.88 -38.31 5.39
C TRP A 94 -10.02 -36.78 5.43
N SER A 95 -9.76 -36.12 4.31
CA SER A 95 -10.01 -34.68 4.13
C SER A 95 -11.18 -34.49 3.17
N VAL A 96 -12.18 -33.71 3.58
CA VAL A 96 -13.38 -33.43 2.80
C VAL A 96 -13.51 -31.92 2.67
N ASP A 97 -13.75 -31.46 1.44
CA ASP A 97 -13.99 -30.04 1.15
C ASP A 97 -15.31 -29.88 0.41
N CYS A 98 -15.95 -28.73 0.59
CA CYS A 98 -17.20 -28.37 -0.08
C CYS A 98 -16.90 -27.42 -1.23
N ILE A 99 -17.24 -27.82 -2.45
CA ILE A 99 -17.09 -26.97 -3.63
C ILE A 99 -18.45 -26.38 -3.99
N GLY A 100 -18.54 -25.05 -4.14
CA GLY A 100 -19.76 -24.40 -4.63
C GLY A 100 -19.71 -22.88 -4.71
N PRO A 101 -20.71 -22.25 -5.37
CA PRO A 101 -21.78 -22.88 -6.15
C PRO A 101 -21.31 -23.35 -7.54
N LEU A 102 -21.88 -24.45 -8.04
CA LEU A 102 -21.57 -24.99 -9.37
C LEU A 102 -22.71 -24.68 -10.35
N GLU A 103 -22.37 -24.01 -11.45
CA GLU A 103 -23.28 -23.77 -12.57
C GLU A 103 -22.72 -24.32 -13.88
N PRO A 104 -23.45 -25.21 -14.59
CA PRO A 104 -24.73 -25.83 -14.20
C PRO A 104 -24.55 -26.83 -13.04
N SER A 105 -25.65 -27.15 -12.36
CA SER A 105 -25.62 -28.16 -11.30
C SER A 105 -25.12 -29.50 -11.83
N SER A 106 -24.34 -30.25 -11.05
CA SER A 106 -23.82 -31.57 -11.42
C SER A 106 -24.91 -32.67 -11.53
N ARG A 107 -26.18 -32.31 -11.35
CA ARG A 107 -27.33 -33.19 -11.51
C ARG A 107 -27.38 -33.70 -12.95
N ARG A 108 -26.96 -34.95 -13.17
CA ARG A 108 -27.41 -35.74 -14.32
C ARG A 108 -28.83 -36.19 -14.02
N GLU A 109 -29.81 -35.68 -14.76
CA GLU A 109 -31.14 -36.28 -14.81
C GLU A 109 -30.97 -37.70 -15.33
N ARG A 110 -31.32 -38.68 -14.49
CA ARG A 110 -31.29 -40.09 -14.84
C ARG A 110 -32.56 -40.36 -15.65
N SER A 111 -32.42 -40.42 -16.98
CA SER A 111 -33.44 -40.95 -17.90
C SER A 111 -33.66 -42.43 -17.71
#